data_AF-A0A1S2ZYS0-F1
#
_entry.id   AF-A0A1S2ZYS0-F1
#
_cell.length_a   1.000
_cell.length_b   1.000
_cell.length_c   1.000
_cell.angle_alpha   90.00
_cell.angle_beta   90.00
_cell.angle_gamma   90.00
#
_symmetry.space_group_name_H-M   'P 1'
#
loop_
_entity.id
_entity.type
_entity.pdbx_description
1 polymer ?
#
loop_
_entity_poly.entity_id
_entity_poly.type
_entity_poly.pdbx_seq_one_letter_code
_entity_poly.pdbx_strand_id
1 'polypeptide(L)'
;MALAPQAPGRGSVRKTRPVAVKTSLNNPYTICWSALDREDMHFILQTLEDRFKSLGLQKIEDKRKKKKQPFLKKQSGDVGSLADDAGKDPKERKLEGDLPASGWTPAPIRKQLAIGVNEVTRALEKDELLLVLVCKSAKPEIITSHLIQLSLSRSVPAGQVPRLSERLAPAIGLKCVLALGFRKNTTDFADEVKAIIPRVPCLNVPWFQDLLEDSREITETTSLESQHKEILETSCEDLAKHKRKLTEGQQTVVLQPLKIKKLIPNPNKIRKPPKSKKMAVK
;
A
#
# COMPACT_ATOMS: atom_id res chain seq x y z
N MET A 1 43.87 -73.66 -13.04
CA MET A 1 42.87 -72.98 -12.19
C MET A 1 42.53 -71.65 -12.85
N ALA A 2 41.32 -71.50 -13.41
CA ALA A 2 40.89 -70.27 -14.07
C ALA A 2 39.81 -69.60 -13.21
N LEU A 3 40.07 -68.34 -12.82
CA LEU A 3 39.19 -67.51 -12.01
C LEU A 3 37.96 -67.07 -12.82
N ALA A 4 36.76 -67.25 -12.25
CA ALA A 4 35.50 -66.84 -12.84
C ALA A 4 35.37 -65.29 -12.90
N PRO A 5 34.76 -64.72 -13.95
CA PRO A 5 34.57 -63.28 -14.05
C PRO A 5 33.47 -62.81 -13.09
N GLN A 6 33.78 -61.81 -12.25
CA GLN A 6 32.81 -61.16 -11.37
C GLN A 6 31.79 -60.36 -12.19
N ALA A 7 30.51 -60.53 -11.88
CA ALA A 7 29.43 -59.76 -12.49
C ALA A 7 29.50 -58.27 -12.06
N PRO A 8 29.19 -57.31 -12.95
CA PRO A 8 29.18 -55.91 -12.60
C PRO A 8 28.05 -55.62 -11.60
N GLY A 9 28.40 -55.06 -10.44
CA GLY A 9 27.46 -54.66 -9.41
C GLY A 9 26.42 -53.70 -9.97
N ARG A 10 25.15 -54.10 -9.96
CA ARG A 10 24.00 -53.25 -10.29
C ARG A 10 23.91 -52.11 -9.26
N GLY A 11 24.48 -50.96 -9.59
CA GLY A 11 24.24 -49.72 -8.86
C GLY A 11 22.74 -49.38 -8.87
N SER A 12 22.17 -49.21 -7.68
CA SER A 12 20.78 -48.78 -7.51
C SER A 12 20.61 -47.35 -8.01
N VAL A 13 20.11 -47.19 -9.23
CA VAL A 13 19.73 -45.88 -9.79
C VAL A 13 18.54 -45.36 -8.99
N ARG A 14 18.80 -44.44 -8.05
CA ARG A 14 17.76 -43.76 -7.29
C ARG A 14 16.85 -43.02 -8.29
N LYS A 15 15.63 -43.50 -8.48
CA LYS A 15 14.62 -42.83 -9.32
C LYS A 15 14.40 -41.41 -8.78
N THR A 16 14.83 -40.40 -9.53
CA THR A 16 14.52 -38.99 -9.26
C THR A 16 13.01 -38.82 -9.29
N ARG A 17 12.42 -38.32 -8.21
CA ARG A 17 10.97 -38.08 -8.14
C ARG A 17 10.59 -37.09 -9.25
N PRO A 18 9.55 -37.38 -10.05
CA PRO A 18 9.12 -36.45 -11.09
C PRO A 18 8.72 -35.12 -10.44
N VAL A 19 9.20 -34.02 -11.01
CA VAL A 19 8.86 -32.68 -10.54
C VAL A 19 7.37 -32.44 -10.79
N ALA A 20 6.59 -32.41 -9.72
CA ALA A 20 5.17 -32.13 -9.80
C ALA A 20 4.96 -30.65 -10.14
N VAL A 21 4.71 -30.35 -11.42
CA VAL A 21 4.38 -29.00 -11.89
C VAL A 21 2.95 -28.67 -11.47
N LYS A 22 2.80 -27.71 -10.56
CA LYS A 22 1.50 -27.15 -10.17
C LYS A 22 1.22 -25.94 -11.05
N THR A 23 0.08 -25.94 -11.72
CA THR A 23 -0.43 -24.76 -12.42
C THR A 23 -1.16 -23.88 -11.42
N SER A 24 -0.68 -22.67 -11.17
CA SER A 24 -1.40 -21.65 -10.41
C SER A 24 -1.96 -20.59 -11.35
N LEU A 25 -3.14 -20.05 -11.00
CA LEU A 25 -3.65 -18.84 -11.62
C LEU A 25 -3.03 -17.65 -10.88
N ASN A 26 -2.02 -17.02 -11.49
CA ASN A 26 -1.41 -15.82 -10.95
C ASN A 26 -2.16 -14.59 -11.47
N ASN A 27 -2.28 -13.55 -10.64
CA ASN A 27 -2.85 -12.28 -11.08
C ASN A 27 -1.96 -11.67 -12.19
N PRO A 28 -2.49 -11.41 -13.39
CA PRO A 28 -1.70 -10.81 -14.48
C PRO A 28 -1.37 -9.34 -14.22
N TYR A 29 -2.07 -8.67 -13.30
CA TYR A 29 -1.88 -7.25 -13.05
C TYR A 29 -0.86 -7.00 -11.94
N THR A 30 0.22 -6.32 -12.29
CA THR A 30 1.19 -5.78 -11.35
C THR A 30 0.88 -4.31 -11.09
N ILE A 31 0.44 -4.00 -9.89
CA ILE A 31 0.24 -2.63 -9.45
C ILE A 31 1.60 -2.08 -9.05
N CYS A 32 2.08 -1.09 -9.79
CA CYS A 32 3.40 -0.50 -9.60
C CYS A 32 3.27 1.00 -9.35
N TRP A 33 4.26 1.55 -8.66
CA TRP A 33 4.40 2.99 -8.50
C TRP A 33 4.77 3.65 -9.83
N SER A 34 4.23 4.84 -10.07
CA SER A 34 4.63 5.68 -11.20
C SER A 34 6.06 6.18 -11.03
N ALA A 35 6.80 6.27 -12.13
CA ALA A 35 8.17 6.77 -12.12
C ALA A 35 8.16 8.29 -11.90
N LEU A 36 8.97 8.76 -10.95
CA LEU A 36 9.17 10.17 -10.66
C LEU A 36 10.47 10.66 -11.30
N ASP A 37 10.42 11.83 -11.92
CA ASP A 37 11.59 12.46 -12.55
C ASP A 37 12.66 12.83 -11.52
N ARG A 38 13.92 12.84 -11.97
CA ARG A 38 15.06 13.09 -11.06
C ARG A 38 15.04 14.50 -10.49
N GLU A 39 14.70 15.48 -11.31
CA GLU A 39 14.65 16.90 -10.92
C GLU A 39 13.55 17.12 -9.88
N ASP A 40 12.35 16.59 -10.13
CA ASP A 40 11.24 16.69 -9.20
C ASP A 40 11.49 15.91 -7.90
N MET A 41 12.13 14.74 -7.97
CA MET A 41 12.59 14.02 -6.78
C MET A 41 13.52 14.90 -5.93
N HIS A 42 14.52 15.55 -6.55
CA HIS A 42 15.46 16.40 -5.82
C HIS A 42 14.77 17.63 -5.22
N PHE A 43 13.87 18.26 -5.97
CA PHE A 43 13.05 19.37 -5.51
C PHE A 43 12.23 18.97 -4.27
N ILE A 44 11.46 17.87 -4.36
CA ILE A 44 10.61 17.38 -3.27
C ILE A 44 11.44 17.11 -2.01
N LEU A 45 12.58 16.42 -2.15
CA LEU A 45 13.43 16.09 -1.02
C LEU A 45 14.04 17.34 -0.37
N GLN A 46 14.54 18.27 -1.16
CA GLN A 46 15.17 19.49 -0.68
C GLN A 46 14.15 20.41 0.02
N THR A 47 13.02 20.68 -0.64
CA THR A 47 11.95 21.52 -0.09
C THR A 47 11.47 20.99 1.26
N LEU A 48 11.25 19.67 1.36
CA LEU A 48 10.83 19.07 2.63
C LEU A 48 11.93 19.07 3.68
N GLU A 49 13.18 18.77 3.31
CA GLU A 49 14.31 18.79 4.24
C GLU A 49 14.52 20.17 4.86
N ASP A 50 14.50 21.22 4.03
CA ASP A 50 14.66 22.61 4.46
C ASP A 50 13.50 23.05 5.36
N ARG A 51 12.27 22.61 5.05
CA ARG A 51 11.08 22.93 5.85
C ARG A 51 11.02 22.21 7.18
N PHE A 52 11.41 20.93 7.24
CA PHE A 52 11.52 20.22 8.52
C PHE A 52 12.56 20.87 9.43
N LYS A 53 13.68 21.33 8.86
CA LYS A 53 14.71 22.08 9.58
C LYS A 53 14.19 23.44 10.06
N SER A 54 13.50 24.21 9.21
CA SER A 54 12.99 25.53 9.58
C SER A 54 11.92 25.47 10.67
N LEU A 55 11.06 24.44 10.62
CA LEU A 55 10.02 24.21 11.63
C LEU A 55 10.56 23.56 12.92
N GLY A 56 11.81 23.09 12.90
CA GLY A 56 12.44 22.44 14.05
C GLY A 56 11.77 21.13 14.47
N LEU A 57 11.09 20.44 13.54
CA LEU A 57 10.38 19.20 13.87
C LEU A 57 11.38 18.08 14.18
N GLN A 58 11.54 17.75 15.45
CA GLN A 58 12.45 16.69 15.90
C GLN A 58 11.77 15.79 16.92
N LYS A 59 12.03 14.49 16.79
CA LYS A 59 11.70 13.49 17.80
C LYS A 59 12.91 13.28 18.71
N ILE A 60 12.80 13.74 19.94
CA ILE A 60 13.83 13.52 20.97
C ILE A 60 13.52 12.20 21.68
N GLU A 61 14.34 11.17 21.45
CA GLU A 61 14.23 9.90 22.17
C GLU A 61 14.99 9.95 23.51
N ASP A 62 14.29 9.66 24.61
CA ASP A 62 14.92 9.47 25.93
C ASP A 62 15.84 8.23 25.91
N LYS A 63 17.14 8.44 25.73
CA LYS A 63 18.14 7.37 25.86
C LYS A 63 18.13 6.71 27.25
N ARG A 64 17.58 7.39 28.27
CA ARG A 64 17.54 6.93 29.68
C ARG A 64 16.54 5.79 29.94
N LYS A 65 15.45 5.66 29.17
CA LYS A 65 14.45 4.60 29.38
C LYS A 65 14.90 3.22 28.88
N LYS A 66 15.91 3.14 28.00
CA LYS A 66 16.47 1.87 27.51
C LYS A 66 17.30 1.09 28.54
N LYS A 67 17.61 1.68 29.71
CA LYS A 67 18.37 1.01 30.79
C LYS A 67 17.52 0.28 31.84
N LYS A 68 16.18 0.30 31.74
CA LYS A 68 15.30 -0.36 32.72
C LYS A 68 14.48 -1.49 32.07
N GLN A 69 15.14 -2.59 31.77
CA GLN A 69 14.47 -3.90 31.66
C GLN A 69 15.23 -4.84 32.60
N PRO A 70 14.87 -4.93 33.89
CA PRO A 70 15.34 -6.03 34.71
C PRO A 70 14.65 -7.30 34.22
N PHE A 71 15.49 -8.24 33.75
CA PHE A 71 15.15 -9.61 33.45
C PHE A 71 14.50 -10.24 34.69
N LEU A 72 13.17 -10.36 34.72
CA LEU A 72 12.46 -11.08 35.78
C LEU A 72 12.74 -12.58 35.62
N LYS A 73 13.83 -13.03 36.25
CA LYS A 73 14.06 -14.43 36.58
C LYS A 73 12.95 -14.86 37.54
N LYS A 74 12.09 -15.77 37.08
CA LYS A 74 11.22 -16.61 37.91
C LYS A 74 12.04 -17.18 39.07
N GLN A 75 11.71 -16.81 40.30
CA GLN A 75 11.91 -17.67 41.46
C GLN A 75 10.60 -17.75 42.23
N SER A 76 10.21 -19.00 42.40
CA SER A 76 9.10 -19.56 43.13
C SER A 76 9.18 -19.28 44.64
N GLY A 77 8.00 -19.20 45.26
CA GLY A 77 7.77 -19.87 46.54
C GLY A 77 7.92 -19.03 47.81
N ASP A 78 6.75 -18.61 48.31
CA ASP A 78 6.24 -18.97 49.64
C ASP A 78 6.38 -17.99 50.83
N VAL A 79 5.23 -17.80 51.50
CA VAL A 79 4.89 -17.17 52.81
C VAL A 79 5.29 -15.69 53.02
N GLY A 80 4.46 -14.76 53.50
CA GLY A 80 3.11 -14.74 54.07
C GLY A 80 2.90 -13.40 54.83
N SER A 81 1.66 -13.15 55.26
CA SER A 81 1.20 -12.13 56.24
C SER A 81 0.85 -10.70 55.80
N LEU A 82 -0.47 -10.50 55.63
CA LEU A 82 -1.42 -9.62 56.36
C LEU A 82 -1.10 -8.14 56.66
N ALA A 83 -2.05 -7.30 56.20
CA ALA A 83 -2.55 -6.01 56.74
C ALA A 83 -1.52 -4.85 56.79
N ASP A 84 -1.81 -3.59 56.42
CA ASP A 84 -2.98 -2.77 56.73
C ASP A 84 -3.03 -1.49 55.87
N ASP A 85 -4.14 -0.79 56.04
CA ASP A 85 -4.65 0.47 55.47
C ASP A 85 -3.69 1.68 55.34
N ALA A 86 -3.91 2.51 54.30
CA ALA A 86 -3.95 3.99 54.36
C ALA A 86 -3.77 4.62 52.97
N GLY A 87 -4.82 5.27 52.48
CA GLY A 87 -4.75 6.17 51.33
C GLY A 87 -3.85 7.39 51.58
N LYS A 88 -3.22 7.87 50.51
CA LYS A 88 -2.77 9.27 50.34
C LYS A 88 -2.38 9.51 48.88
N ASP A 89 -3.16 10.36 48.22
CA ASP A 89 -2.79 11.03 46.98
C ASP A 89 -1.43 11.74 47.12
N PRO A 90 -0.49 11.60 46.17
CA PRO A 90 0.60 12.53 46.04
C PRO A 90 0.15 13.68 45.14
N LYS A 91 -0.30 14.72 45.82
CA LYS A 91 -0.21 16.14 45.47
C LYS A 91 0.93 16.44 44.49
N GLU A 92 0.57 17.26 43.50
CA GLU A 92 1.42 18.03 42.61
C GLU A 92 2.79 18.37 43.21
N ARG A 93 3.86 17.85 42.60
CA ARG A 93 5.19 18.44 42.70
C ARG A 93 5.50 19.13 41.38
N LYS A 94 5.13 20.41 41.30
CA LYS A 94 5.84 21.36 40.43
C LYS A 94 7.28 21.42 40.90
N LEU A 95 8.20 20.87 40.10
CA LEU A 95 9.62 21.18 40.17
C LEU A 95 10.05 21.55 38.77
N GLU A 96 10.33 22.84 38.60
CA GLU A 96 11.03 23.38 37.45
C GLU A 96 12.39 22.72 37.28
N GLY A 97 12.72 22.44 36.02
CA GLY A 97 13.90 21.74 35.59
C GLY A 97 13.66 21.33 34.14
N ASP A 98 14.01 22.22 33.23
CA ASP A 98 13.77 22.14 31.79
C ASP A 98 14.56 20.97 31.17
N LEU A 99 14.06 19.75 31.39
CA LEU A 99 14.44 18.58 30.64
C LEU A 99 13.46 18.48 29.47
N PRO A 100 13.92 18.45 28.20
CA PRO A 100 13.00 18.27 27.09
C PRO A 100 12.28 16.94 27.30
N ALA A 101 10.98 17.01 27.60
CA ALA A 101 10.15 15.85 27.78
C ALA A 101 10.26 15.00 26.51
N SER A 102 10.65 13.73 26.66
CA SER A 102 10.78 12.78 25.54
C SER A 102 9.51 12.80 24.69
N GLY A 103 9.65 13.16 23.43
CA GLY A 103 8.49 13.38 22.58
C GLY A 103 8.81 14.10 21.28
N TRP A 104 7.74 14.58 20.65
CA TRP A 104 7.79 15.35 19.43
C TRP A 104 7.82 16.83 19.76
N THR A 105 8.79 17.53 19.21
CA THR A 105 8.93 18.97 19.37
C THR A 105 8.92 19.58 17.96
N PRO A 106 8.02 20.53 17.63
CA PRO A 106 6.81 20.95 18.37
C PRO A 106 5.60 20.02 18.12
N ALA A 107 4.80 19.80 19.17
CA ALA A 107 3.61 18.93 19.14
C ALA A 107 2.51 19.31 18.12
N PRO A 108 2.17 20.60 17.85
CA PRO A 108 1.12 20.93 16.88
C PRO A 108 1.51 20.53 15.45
N ILE A 109 2.76 20.73 15.06
CA ILE A 109 3.27 20.37 13.72
C ILE A 109 3.22 18.86 13.52
N ARG A 110 3.52 18.08 14.57
CA ARG A 110 3.41 16.62 14.50
C ARG A 110 1.99 16.13 14.18
N LYS A 111 0.95 16.81 14.65
CA LYS A 111 -0.45 16.42 14.40
C LYS A 111 -0.85 16.59 12.94
N GLN A 112 -0.17 17.46 12.20
CA GLN A 112 -0.41 17.73 10.78
C GLN A 112 0.19 16.63 9.87
N LEU A 113 1.06 15.79 10.41
CA LEU A 113 1.78 14.75 9.67
C LEU A 113 1.29 13.35 10.07
N ALA A 114 1.31 12.43 9.12
CA ALA A 114 1.19 10.99 9.34
C ALA A 114 2.54 10.35 9.00
N ILE A 115 3.21 9.73 9.97
CA ILE A 115 4.55 9.18 9.78
C ILE A 115 4.51 7.67 9.96
N GLY A 116 4.96 6.95 8.94
CA GLY A 116 4.97 5.49 8.91
C GLY A 116 3.71 4.91 8.25
N VAL A 117 3.85 3.65 7.83
CA VAL A 117 2.84 2.98 6.99
C VAL A 117 1.49 2.91 7.71
N ASN A 118 1.46 2.49 8.98
CA ASN A 118 0.21 2.33 9.73
C ASN A 118 -0.53 3.65 10.00
N GLU A 119 0.19 4.76 10.19
CA GLU A 119 -0.45 6.06 10.37
C GLU A 119 -1.02 6.57 9.05
N VAL A 120 -0.26 6.40 7.96
CA VAL A 120 -0.67 6.78 6.62
C VAL A 120 -1.89 5.95 6.18
N THR A 121 -1.91 4.63 6.39
CA THR A 121 -3.07 3.80 6.06
C THR A 121 -4.31 4.24 6.82
N ARG A 122 -4.20 4.42 8.14
CA ARG A 122 -5.33 4.87 8.97
C ARG A 122 -5.84 6.25 8.56
N ALA A 123 -4.95 7.15 8.14
CA ALA A 123 -5.33 8.48 7.67
C ALA A 123 -5.95 8.46 6.27
N LEU A 124 -5.50 7.57 5.37
CA LEU A 124 -6.14 7.33 4.08
C LEU A 124 -7.54 6.72 4.23
N GLU A 125 -7.72 5.76 5.14
CA GLU A 125 -9.03 5.16 5.43
C GLU A 125 -10.07 6.19 5.89
N LYS A 126 -9.62 7.20 6.63
CA LYS A 126 -10.45 8.31 7.13
C LYS A 126 -10.54 9.50 6.17
N ASP A 127 -9.90 9.44 5.02
CA ASP A 127 -9.83 10.55 4.06
C ASP A 127 -9.29 11.86 4.69
N GLU A 128 -8.28 11.74 5.56
CA GLU A 128 -7.65 12.87 6.26
C GLU A 128 -6.41 13.42 5.52
N LEU A 129 -5.94 12.80 4.43
CA LEU A 129 -4.67 13.16 3.77
C LEU A 129 -4.86 14.00 2.49
N LEU A 130 -3.89 14.88 2.24
CA LEU A 130 -3.74 15.68 1.02
C LEU A 130 -2.71 15.09 0.05
N LEU A 131 -1.61 14.56 0.59
CA LEU A 131 -0.48 14.06 -0.19
C LEU A 131 0.17 12.91 0.56
N VAL A 132 0.55 11.86 -0.17
CA VAL A 132 1.28 10.70 0.36
C VAL A 132 2.60 10.52 -0.38
N LEU A 133 3.70 10.46 0.37
CA LEU A 133 5.03 10.18 -0.14
C LEU A 133 5.55 8.87 0.46
N VAL A 134 5.99 7.96 -0.40
CA VAL A 134 6.46 6.63 -0.01
C VAL A 134 7.90 6.46 -0.40
N CYS A 135 8.71 5.86 0.48
CA CYS A 135 10.11 5.59 0.18
C CYS A 135 10.27 4.31 -0.66
N LYS A 136 11.13 4.36 -1.69
CA LYS A 136 11.52 3.17 -2.49
C LYS A 136 12.42 2.19 -1.75
N SER A 137 12.97 2.55 -0.58
CA SER A 137 13.87 1.69 0.19
C SER A 137 13.17 0.60 1.02
N ALA A 138 11.82 0.60 1.05
CA ALA A 138 11.04 -0.37 1.80
C ALA A 138 11.24 -1.81 1.29
N LYS A 139 11.63 -2.72 2.19
CA LYS A 139 11.75 -4.14 1.92
C LYS A 139 10.97 -4.93 2.97
N PRO A 140 10.01 -5.80 2.58
CA PRO A 140 9.51 -6.05 1.22
C PRO A 140 8.61 -4.92 0.66
N GLU A 141 8.59 -4.77 -0.66
CA GLU A 141 7.79 -3.75 -1.39
C GLU A 141 6.28 -3.89 -1.16
N ILE A 142 5.81 -5.09 -0.81
CA ILE A 142 4.39 -5.33 -0.52
C ILE A 142 3.87 -4.46 0.65
N ILE A 143 4.75 -4.06 1.58
CA ILE A 143 4.42 -3.17 2.68
C ILE A 143 3.95 -1.80 2.19
N THR A 144 4.36 -1.36 1.00
CA THR A 144 3.94 -0.06 0.47
C THR A 144 2.95 -0.19 -0.68
N SER A 145 2.94 -1.33 -1.39
CA SER A 145 2.07 -1.57 -2.55
C SER A 145 0.57 -1.27 -2.31
N HIS A 146 0.05 -1.59 -1.13
CA HIS A 146 -1.37 -1.40 -0.81
C HIS A 146 -1.77 0.09 -0.71
N LEU A 147 -0.80 0.98 -0.48
CA LEU A 147 -1.05 2.42 -0.43
C LEU A 147 -1.47 2.98 -1.80
N ILE A 148 -1.08 2.33 -2.90
CA ILE A 148 -1.45 2.75 -4.26
C ILE A 148 -2.98 2.68 -4.43
N GLN A 149 -3.57 1.53 -4.12
CA GLN A 149 -5.01 1.31 -4.21
C GLN A 149 -5.78 2.22 -3.25
N LEU A 150 -5.32 2.32 -2.00
CA LEU A 150 -5.97 3.17 -0.99
C LEU A 150 -5.97 4.64 -1.39
N SER A 151 -4.85 5.14 -1.92
CA SER A 151 -4.73 6.55 -2.33
C SER A 151 -5.64 6.86 -3.52
N LEU A 152 -5.68 5.96 -4.52
CA LEU A 152 -6.57 6.10 -5.67
C LEU A 152 -8.05 6.08 -5.28
N SER A 153 -8.45 5.24 -4.30
CA SER A 153 -9.83 5.19 -3.84
C SER A 153 -10.34 6.49 -3.21
N ARG A 154 -9.42 7.36 -2.78
CA ARG A 154 -9.71 8.66 -2.13
C ARG A 154 -9.26 9.86 -2.96
N SER A 155 -8.83 9.62 -4.21
CA SER A 155 -8.28 10.66 -5.10
C SER A 155 -7.13 11.46 -4.47
N VAL A 156 -6.31 10.81 -3.64
CA VAL A 156 -5.15 11.44 -3.00
C VAL A 156 -3.91 11.21 -3.87
N PRO A 157 -3.17 12.27 -4.27
CA PRO A 157 -1.93 12.11 -5.00
C PRO A 157 -0.90 11.38 -4.13
N ALA A 158 -0.32 10.33 -4.69
CA ALA A 158 0.68 9.54 -3.99
C ALA A 158 1.86 9.22 -4.90
N GLY A 159 3.07 9.45 -4.38
CA GLY A 159 4.31 9.33 -5.14
C GLY A 159 5.35 8.47 -4.42
N GLN A 160 6.12 7.71 -5.19
CA GLN A 160 7.28 7.00 -4.66
C GLN A 160 8.54 7.85 -4.86
N VAL A 161 9.20 8.20 -3.76
CA VAL A 161 10.40 9.02 -3.74
C VAL A 161 11.59 8.14 -3.30
N PRO A 162 12.61 7.94 -4.16
CA PRO A 162 13.86 7.30 -3.77
C PRO A 162 14.58 8.11 -2.69
N ARG A 163 15.30 7.44 -1.78
CA ARG A 163 16.13 8.09 -0.74
C ARG A 163 15.39 9.03 0.23
N LEU A 164 14.05 8.98 0.24
CA LEU A 164 13.21 9.74 1.19
C LEU A 164 13.64 9.50 2.65
N SER A 165 13.85 8.24 3.02
CA SER A 165 14.29 7.88 4.37
C SER A 165 15.69 8.41 4.70
N GLU A 166 16.61 8.44 3.73
CA GLU A 166 18.00 8.85 3.96
C GLU A 166 18.11 10.36 4.25
N ARG A 167 17.24 11.17 3.63
CA ARG A 167 17.24 12.63 3.78
C ARG A 167 16.34 13.11 4.91
N LEU A 168 15.12 12.59 5.00
CA LEU A 168 14.14 13.10 5.95
C LEU A 168 14.26 12.49 7.35
N ALA A 169 14.66 11.22 7.47
CA ALA A 169 14.80 10.60 8.78
C ALA A 169 15.80 11.33 9.70
N PRO A 170 17.03 11.70 9.25
CA PRO A 170 17.95 12.45 10.10
C PRO A 170 17.44 13.84 10.44
N ALA A 171 16.75 14.53 9.52
CA ALA A 171 16.16 15.85 9.78
C ALA A 171 15.10 15.81 10.91
N ILE A 172 14.34 14.72 10.99
CA ILE A 172 13.25 14.54 11.95
C ILE A 172 13.71 13.85 13.24
N GLY A 173 14.95 13.34 13.30
CA GLY A 173 15.44 12.55 14.45
C GLY A 173 14.90 11.11 14.50
N LEU A 174 14.52 10.55 13.35
CA LEU A 174 14.07 9.17 13.20
C LEU A 174 15.16 8.29 12.58
N LYS A 175 15.04 6.98 12.77
CA LYS A 175 15.92 6.01 12.08
C LYS A 175 15.58 5.89 10.60
N CYS A 176 14.30 5.67 10.30
CA CYS A 176 13.80 5.50 8.94
C CYS A 176 12.37 6.03 8.85
N VAL A 177 12.03 6.62 7.69
CA VAL A 177 10.66 7.00 7.32
C VAL A 177 10.30 6.28 6.02
N LEU A 178 9.39 5.31 6.10
CA LEU A 178 8.97 4.52 4.93
C LEU A 178 7.79 5.14 4.18
N ALA A 179 6.90 5.79 4.91
CA ALA A 179 5.75 6.50 4.36
C ALA A 179 5.56 7.79 5.15
N LEU A 180 5.17 8.84 4.45
CA LEU A 180 4.91 10.17 4.96
C LEU A 180 3.60 10.66 4.33
N GLY A 181 2.68 11.14 5.16
CA GLY A 181 1.42 11.74 4.71
C GLY A 181 1.24 13.12 5.30
N PHE A 182 0.72 14.03 4.50
CA PHE A 182 0.31 15.37 4.92
C PHE A 182 -1.20 15.39 5.11
N ARG A 183 -1.68 15.81 6.28
CA ARG A 183 -3.12 15.84 6.56
C ARG A 183 -3.79 17.10 5.98
N LYS A 184 -5.10 17.05 5.73
CA LYS A 184 -5.89 18.19 5.24
C LYS A 184 -5.87 19.42 6.14
N ASN A 185 -5.59 19.24 7.43
CA ASN A 185 -5.45 20.33 8.40
C ASN A 185 -4.02 20.90 8.49
N THR A 186 -3.13 20.59 7.56
CA THR A 186 -1.77 21.17 7.52
C THR A 186 -1.83 22.63 7.11
N THR A 187 -1.48 23.54 8.01
CA THR A 187 -1.28 24.96 7.69
C THR A 187 0.18 25.22 7.36
N ASP A 188 1.10 24.59 8.09
CA ASP A 188 2.52 24.92 8.06
C ASP A 188 3.27 24.31 6.86
N PHE A 189 2.64 23.33 6.20
CA PHE A 189 3.15 22.64 5.00
C PHE A 189 2.30 22.90 3.74
N ALA A 190 1.35 23.83 3.81
CA ALA A 190 0.34 24.00 2.77
C ALA A 190 0.95 24.43 1.42
N ASP A 191 1.94 25.31 1.45
CA ASP A 191 2.55 25.87 0.24
C ASP A 191 3.47 24.85 -0.44
N GLU A 192 4.18 24.05 0.35
CA GLU A 192 5.05 22.97 -0.10
C GLU A 192 4.22 21.88 -0.76
N VAL A 193 3.13 21.47 -0.10
CA VAL A 193 2.24 20.44 -0.62
C VAL A 193 1.63 20.89 -1.94
N LYS A 194 1.18 22.16 -2.04
CA LYS A 194 0.67 22.72 -3.31
C LYS A 194 1.74 22.75 -4.41
N ALA A 195 3.00 23.02 -4.08
CA ALA A 195 4.10 23.00 -5.04
C ALA A 195 4.50 21.58 -5.48
N ILE A 196 4.32 20.58 -4.59
CA ILE A 196 4.71 19.18 -4.83
C ILE A 196 3.63 18.42 -5.61
N ILE A 197 2.34 18.59 -5.28
CA ILE A 197 1.22 17.88 -5.93
C ILE A 197 1.32 17.84 -7.47
N PRO A 198 1.53 18.95 -8.20
CA PRO A 198 1.57 18.91 -9.66
C PRO A 198 2.78 18.19 -10.25
N ARG A 199 3.84 17.99 -9.45
CA ARG A 199 5.07 17.28 -9.85
C ARG A 199 5.00 15.78 -9.57
N VAL A 200 4.05 15.35 -8.75
CA VAL A 200 3.89 13.93 -8.42
C VAL A 200 3.07 13.26 -9.51
N PRO A 201 3.59 12.20 -10.15
CA PRO A 201 2.87 11.51 -11.22
C PRO A 201 1.63 10.81 -10.66
N CYS A 202 0.54 10.87 -11.42
CA CYS A 202 -0.68 10.15 -11.09
C CYS A 202 -0.44 8.64 -11.08
N LEU A 203 -1.12 7.93 -10.18
CA LEU A 203 -1.10 6.48 -10.12
C LEU A 203 -2.07 5.92 -11.17
N ASN A 204 -1.68 4.86 -11.86
CA ASN A 204 -2.54 4.16 -12.82
C ASN A 204 -2.82 2.74 -12.32
N VAL A 205 -4.09 2.43 -12.07
CA VAL A 205 -4.56 1.08 -11.77
C VAL A 205 -5.60 0.69 -12.82
N PRO A 206 -5.41 -0.43 -13.56
CA PRO A 206 -6.22 -0.75 -14.73
C PRO A 206 -7.74 -0.81 -14.53
N TRP A 207 -8.22 -1.13 -13.33
CA TRP A 207 -9.66 -1.23 -13.03
C TRP A 207 -10.23 -0.01 -12.30
N PHE A 208 -9.45 1.06 -12.16
CA PHE A 208 -9.87 2.36 -11.60
C PHE A 208 -9.86 3.49 -12.65
N GLN A 209 -9.73 3.13 -13.93
CA GLN A 209 -9.55 4.07 -15.04
C GLN A 209 -10.77 4.96 -15.28
N ASP A 210 -11.96 4.47 -14.96
CA ASP A 210 -13.23 5.19 -15.13
C ASP A 210 -13.29 6.50 -14.34
N LEU A 211 -12.52 6.63 -13.24
CA LEU A 211 -12.50 7.81 -12.40
C LEU A 211 -11.57 8.93 -12.93
N LEU A 212 -10.65 8.59 -13.83
CA LEU A 212 -9.66 9.51 -14.38
C LEU A 212 -10.16 10.25 -15.62
N GLU A 213 -11.08 9.64 -16.36
CA GLU A 213 -11.76 10.25 -17.51
C GLU A 213 -12.70 11.38 -17.05
N ASP A 214 -13.46 11.17 -15.96
CA ASP A 214 -14.35 12.20 -15.38
C ASP A 214 -13.60 13.47 -14.94
N SER A 215 -12.35 13.33 -14.45
CA SER A 215 -11.55 14.50 -14.04
C SER A 215 -10.95 15.26 -15.24
N ARG A 216 -10.78 14.62 -16.39
CA ARG A 216 -10.32 15.28 -17.62
C ARG A 216 -11.44 16.08 -18.26
N GLU A 217 -12.66 15.55 -18.28
CA GLU A 217 -13.83 16.27 -18.81
C GLU A 217 -14.15 17.55 -18.01
N ILE A 218 -13.93 17.58 -16.69
CA ILE A 218 -14.15 18.79 -15.87
C ILE A 218 -13.13 19.91 -16.18
N THR A 219 -11.93 19.57 -16.63
CA THR A 219 -10.90 20.57 -16.95
C THR A 219 -11.03 21.08 -18.39
N GLU A 220 -11.56 20.25 -19.31
CA GLU A 220 -11.73 20.61 -20.72
C GLU A 220 -13.03 21.38 -20.99
N THR A 221 -14.04 21.27 -20.13
CA THR A 221 -15.34 21.97 -20.28
C THR A 221 -15.32 23.46 -19.93
N THR A 222 -14.22 24.01 -19.38
CA THR A 222 -14.11 25.44 -19.06
C THR A 222 -13.28 26.26 -20.06
N SER A 223 -12.77 25.64 -21.14
CA SER A 223 -11.86 26.27 -22.10
C SER A 223 -12.43 26.41 -23.53
N LEU A 224 -13.57 25.79 -23.83
CA LEU A 224 -14.11 25.71 -25.19
C LEU A 224 -15.56 26.20 -25.31
N GLU A 225 -15.86 27.36 -24.73
CA GLU A 225 -17.01 28.17 -25.14
C GLU A 225 -16.53 29.51 -25.68
N SER A 226 -16.13 29.56 -26.96
CA SER A 226 -16.61 30.58 -27.90
C SER A 226 -16.05 30.35 -29.30
N GLN A 227 -16.96 30.45 -30.28
CA GLN A 227 -16.73 30.61 -31.73
C GLN A 227 -16.34 29.35 -32.52
N HIS A 228 -17.34 28.63 -33.04
CA HIS A 228 -17.72 28.83 -34.45
C HIS A 228 -19.04 28.11 -34.75
N LYS A 229 -20.00 28.91 -35.21
CA LYS A 229 -21.29 28.49 -35.78
C LYS A 229 -21.10 28.41 -37.31
N GLU A 230 -21.97 27.64 -37.97
CA GLU A 230 -22.18 27.60 -39.44
C GLU A 230 -21.08 26.89 -40.25
N ILE A 231 -21.30 25.95 -41.20
CA ILE A 231 -22.43 25.55 -42.05
C ILE A 231 -22.14 24.11 -42.55
N LEU A 232 -23.15 23.23 -42.61
CA LEU A 232 -23.56 22.41 -43.78
C LEU A 232 -24.34 21.16 -43.35
N GLU A 233 -25.65 21.25 -43.57
CA GLU A 233 -26.62 20.16 -43.61
C GLU A 233 -26.26 19.12 -44.68
N THR A 234 -26.58 17.83 -44.45
CA THR A 234 -27.63 17.13 -45.24
C THR A 234 -27.80 15.65 -44.84
N SER A 235 -29.06 15.29 -44.54
CA SER A 235 -29.75 13.99 -44.70
C SER A 235 -29.34 12.83 -43.78
N CYS A 236 -30.22 11.97 -43.27
CA CYS A 236 -31.63 11.69 -43.56
C CYS A 236 -32.29 11.11 -42.28
N GLU A 237 -33.50 11.56 -41.98
CA GLU A 237 -34.37 10.94 -40.96
C GLU A 237 -34.95 9.63 -41.50
N ASP A 238 -35.12 8.64 -40.62
CA ASP A 238 -36.34 7.82 -40.63
C ASP A 238 -36.65 7.27 -39.23
N LEU A 239 -37.73 7.79 -38.65
CA LEU A 239 -38.23 7.48 -37.33
C LEU A 239 -39.09 6.21 -37.38
N ALA A 240 -38.83 5.21 -36.52
CA ALA A 240 -39.94 4.43 -35.98
C ALA A 240 -39.59 3.63 -34.71
N LYS A 241 -40.41 3.88 -33.66
CA LYS A 241 -40.84 2.98 -32.57
C LYS A 241 -40.09 3.06 -31.23
N HIS A 242 -40.64 3.93 -30.40
CA HIS A 242 -40.60 3.92 -28.94
C HIS A 242 -40.70 2.52 -28.28
N LYS A 243 -39.73 2.22 -27.42
CA LYS A 243 -39.98 1.55 -26.13
C LYS A 243 -38.97 2.08 -25.11
N ARG A 244 -39.47 2.78 -24.09
CA ARG A 244 -38.72 3.43 -23.01
C ARG A 244 -37.81 2.43 -22.28
N LYS A 245 -36.51 2.71 -22.15
CA LYS A 245 -35.64 2.21 -21.07
C LYS A 245 -34.54 3.21 -20.73
N LEU A 246 -34.38 3.37 -19.42
CA LEU A 246 -33.34 4.06 -18.64
C LEU A 246 -31.98 4.15 -19.35
N THR A 247 -31.52 5.37 -19.60
CA THR A 247 -30.16 5.70 -20.04
C THR A 247 -29.18 5.51 -18.88
N GLU A 248 -28.57 4.33 -18.81
CA GLU A 248 -27.36 4.08 -18.05
C GLU A 248 -26.22 3.93 -19.07
N GLY A 249 -25.32 4.90 -19.12
CA GLY A 249 -24.11 4.86 -19.94
C GLY A 249 -23.10 3.86 -19.39
N GLN A 250 -23.43 2.57 -19.43
CA GLN A 250 -22.48 1.51 -19.14
C GLN A 250 -21.78 1.13 -20.44
N GLN A 251 -20.49 1.42 -20.54
CA GLN A 251 -19.64 0.79 -21.54
C GLN A 251 -19.76 -0.73 -21.38
N THR A 252 -20.31 -1.39 -22.40
CA THR A 252 -20.48 -2.83 -22.42
C THR A 252 -19.11 -3.50 -22.54
N VAL A 253 -18.52 -3.90 -21.40
CA VAL A 253 -17.32 -4.73 -21.38
C VAL A 253 -17.66 -6.12 -21.95
N VAL A 254 -17.30 -6.35 -23.20
CA VAL A 254 -17.48 -7.65 -23.88
C VAL A 254 -16.39 -8.60 -23.38
N LEU A 255 -16.72 -9.42 -22.39
CA LEU A 255 -15.83 -10.48 -21.92
C LEU A 255 -15.67 -11.56 -23.00
N GLN A 256 -14.44 -11.78 -23.46
CA GLN A 256 -14.16 -12.89 -24.38
C GLN A 256 -14.15 -14.23 -23.62
N PRO A 257 -14.85 -15.26 -24.12
CA PRO A 257 -14.85 -16.56 -23.49
C PRO A 257 -13.47 -17.22 -23.62
N LEU A 258 -12.84 -17.49 -22.48
CA LEU A 258 -11.57 -18.19 -22.44
C LEU A 258 -11.74 -19.64 -22.91
N LYS A 259 -11.04 -20.01 -23.98
CA LYS A 259 -10.98 -21.39 -24.46
C LYS A 259 -10.03 -22.19 -23.57
N ILE A 260 -10.58 -23.01 -22.67
CA ILE A 260 -9.83 -23.95 -21.86
C ILE A 260 -9.19 -25.00 -22.79
N LYS A 261 -7.87 -24.92 -22.99
CA LYS A 261 -7.14 -25.85 -23.88
C LYS A 261 -7.12 -27.29 -23.37
N LYS A 262 -7.08 -27.48 -22.04
CA LYS A 262 -7.01 -28.82 -21.44
C LYS A 262 -7.51 -28.79 -20.00
N LEU A 263 -8.57 -29.55 -19.73
CA LEU A 263 -9.03 -29.79 -18.37
C LEU A 263 -8.31 -31.02 -17.82
N ILE A 264 -7.36 -30.82 -16.91
CA ILE A 264 -6.64 -31.91 -16.25
C ILE A 264 -7.43 -32.30 -14.99
N PRO A 265 -7.98 -33.52 -14.91
CA PRO A 265 -8.71 -33.97 -13.72
C PRO A 265 -7.80 -33.95 -12.50
N ASN A 266 -8.34 -33.49 -11.36
CA ASN A 266 -7.62 -33.52 -10.08
C ASN A 266 -7.29 -34.98 -9.71
N PRO A 267 -5.99 -35.36 -9.60
CA PRO A 267 -5.59 -36.75 -9.36
C PRO A 267 -6.02 -37.28 -7.99
N ASN A 268 -6.30 -36.40 -7.03
CA ASN A 268 -6.73 -36.80 -5.69
C ASN A 268 -8.25 -36.99 -5.55
N LYS A 269 -9.02 -36.79 -6.63
CA LYS A 269 -10.49 -36.89 -6.60
C LYS A 269 -10.94 -38.23 -7.21
N ILE A 270 -11.18 -39.23 -6.37
CA ILE A 270 -11.81 -40.51 -6.78
C ILE A 270 -13.24 -40.21 -7.25
N ARG A 271 -13.51 -40.41 -8.54
CA ARG A 271 -14.85 -40.27 -9.10
C ARG A 271 -15.65 -41.54 -8.82
N LYS A 272 -16.83 -41.40 -8.22
CA LYS A 272 -17.80 -42.51 -8.15
C LYS A 272 -18.25 -42.85 -9.58
N PRO A 273 -18.37 -44.14 -9.95
CA PRO A 273 -18.89 -44.52 -11.26
C PRO A 273 -20.32 -43.98 -11.44
N PRO A 274 -20.70 -43.59 -12.67
CA PRO A 274 -22.06 -43.12 -12.95
C PRO A 274 -23.08 -44.21 -12.64
N LYS A 275 -24.22 -43.83 -12.07
CA LYS A 275 -25.29 -44.71 -11.55
C LYS A 275 -25.99 -45.61 -12.59
N SER A 276 -25.57 -45.63 -13.85
CA SER A 276 -26.27 -46.31 -14.95
C SER A 276 -25.50 -47.47 -15.61
N LYS A 277 -24.52 -48.07 -14.94
CA LYS A 277 -24.03 -49.42 -15.31
C LYS A 277 -24.43 -50.42 -14.23
N LYS A 278 -25.69 -50.85 -14.26
CA LYS A 278 -26.03 -52.17 -13.72
C LYS A 278 -25.37 -53.23 -14.61
N MET A 279 -24.88 -54.25 -13.93
CA MET A 279 -24.07 -55.35 -14.42
C MET A 279 -24.69 -56.06 -15.62
N ALA A 280 -23.88 -56.31 -16.65
CA ALA A 280 -24.04 -57.48 -17.50
C ALA A 280 -22.91 -58.44 -17.12
N VAL A 281 -23.22 -59.33 -16.19
CA VAL A 281 -22.50 -60.60 -16.02
C VAL A 281 -23.10 -61.55 -17.03
N LYS A 282 -22.28 -61.99 -17.99
CA LYS A 282 -22.34 -63.32 -18.59
C LYS A 282 -20.97 -63.63 -19.18
#